data_AF-A0A7D6CQM0-F1
#
_entry.id   AF-A0A7D6CQM0-F1
#
_cell.length_a   1.000
_cell.length_b   1.000
_cell.length_c   1.000
_cell.angle_alpha   90.00
_cell.angle_beta   90.00
_cell.angle_gamma   90.00
#
_symmetry.space_group_name_H-M   'P 1'
#
loop_
_entity.id
_entity.type
_entity.pdbx_description
1 polymer ?
#
loop_
_entity_poly.entity_id
_entity_poly.type
_entity_poly.pdbx_seq_one_letter_code
_entity_poly.pdbx_strand_id
1 'polypeptide(L)'
;MNVVPDTSVVIDGRVSATIEDGQFEGATICVPEAVVAELEAQANDGIDSGWDGLEELQRLADLADDGVVDLEYVGERPNAIERGHASEGEIDALIRDLAEELDATFVTSDVVQAEVAEAKGLDVEHVAPEVREIGTLAVEEFFDDQTMSVHLKTDAVPKAKRGELGAMSYEEIADEPLDEATMDEYAREVVDGAKEAPDGFLELSEPGMNIVQFRDYRIAIGRPPFSDGIEITAVRPIAQTDIDDYEHADELKERLLERQRGVLISGAPGAGKSTFAQAVARYISDHDYSVKTMEKPRDLQVGPDITQYTELDGEMAKTADALLMVRPDYTIYDEVRKTNDFEVFADMRLAGVGMIGVVHATRAIDALQRLVGRVELGMIPQVVDTVVYIEAGEVDTVYDVKTEVKVPAGLTEEDLARPVIQITNFQTGEPEYEIYTFNRQVVTVPLKDEDGGPANESGVDRIAKQEIEREIRSIAHGYVDVELKGQDKAVVYVEEDDISSVIGKGGGRITDVENRLGIDIDVRTHDENPNYGAGGGAGGASANGGGSGGGSSGGSQAGQMVQPEITSRHIVIPVDGNHGETVEVQAAGDYLFTATVSRGGEIQVSRGSAIAEELERAIDRKDSVTIVPS
;
A
#
# COMPACT_ATOMS: atom_id res chain seq x y z
N MET A 1 -0.31 -60.33 -11.60
CA MET A 1 -0.27 -58.99 -12.24
C MET A 1 0.76 -58.21 -11.45
N ASN A 2 1.62 -57.44 -12.11
CA ASN A 2 2.60 -56.59 -11.42
C ASN A 2 2.04 -55.18 -11.35
N VAL A 3 2.17 -54.54 -10.19
CA VAL A 3 1.69 -53.19 -9.94
C VAL A 3 2.85 -52.38 -9.41
N VAL A 4 3.19 -51.26 -10.05
CA VAL A 4 4.28 -50.38 -9.63
C VAL A 4 3.68 -49.04 -9.21
N PRO A 5 3.58 -48.77 -7.90
CA PRO A 5 3.13 -47.48 -7.39
C PRO A 5 4.27 -46.45 -7.42
N ASP A 6 3.94 -45.20 -7.74
CA ASP A 6 4.85 -44.07 -7.59
C ASP A 6 4.81 -43.44 -6.19
N THR A 7 5.66 -42.44 -5.95
CA THR A 7 5.72 -41.79 -4.62
C THR A 7 4.39 -41.13 -4.25
N SER A 8 3.67 -40.52 -5.20
CA SER A 8 2.41 -39.81 -4.93
C SER A 8 1.33 -40.74 -4.38
N VAL A 9 1.09 -41.88 -5.03
CA VAL A 9 0.02 -42.80 -4.64
C VAL A 9 0.32 -43.53 -3.32
N VAL A 10 1.60 -43.71 -3.00
CA VAL A 10 2.02 -44.28 -1.70
C VAL A 10 1.84 -43.26 -0.57
N ILE A 11 2.19 -41.99 -0.79
CA ILE A 11 1.92 -40.93 0.20
C ILE A 11 0.43 -40.81 0.49
N ASP A 12 -0.40 -40.87 -0.55
CA ASP A 12 -1.85 -40.72 -0.41
C ASP A 12 -2.56 -41.95 0.20
N GLY A 13 -1.83 -43.02 0.54
CA GLY A 13 -2.40 -44.24 1.11
C GLY A 13 -3.35 -44.99 0.17
N ARG A 14 -3.30 -44.72 -1.14
CA ARG A 14 -4.30 -45.19 -2.11
C ARG A 14 -4.03 -46.60 -2.58
N VAL A 15 -2.82 -47.12 -2.43
CA VAL A 15 -2.47 -48.46 -2.90
C VAL A 15 -3.18 -49.52 -2.05
N SER A 16 -3.09 -49.41 -0.73
CA SER A 16 -3.76 -50.28 0.24
C SER A 16 -5.28 -50.16 0.15
N ALA A 17 -5.83 -48.94 0.06
CA ALA A 17 -7.25 -48.72 -0.12
C ALA A 17 -7.80 -49.39 -1.39
N THR A 18 -7.07 -49.28 -2.51
CA THR A 18 -7.45 -49.93 -3.77
C THR A 18 -7.42 -51.46 -3.66
N ILE A 19 -6.47 -52.01 -2.90
CA ILE A 19 -6.42 -53.46 -2.59
C ILE A 19 -7.62 -53.91 -1.74
N GLU A 20 -7.97 -53.13 -0.72
CA GLU A 20 -9.09 -53.42 0.19
C GLU A 20 -10.46 -53.37 -0.52
N ASP A 21 -10.60 -52.51 -1.53
CA ASP A 21 -11.78 -52.44 -2.41
C ASP A 21 -11.89 -53.64 -3.39
N GLY A 22 -10.94 -54.58 -3.32
CA GLY A 22 -10.93 -55.81 -4.09
C GLY A 22 -10.31 -55.66 -5.49
N GLN A 23 -9.71 -54.52 -5.79
CA GLN A 23 -8.83 -54.37 -6.95
C GLN A 23 -7.44 -54.92 -6.58
N PHE A 24 -6.63 -55.31 -7.57
CA PHE A 24 -5.29 -55.90 -7.35
C PHE A 24 -5.20 -57.15 -6.44
N GLU A 25 -6.31 -57.83 -6.11
CA GLU A 25 -6.28 -59.06 -5.31
C GLU A 25 -5.40 -60.14 -5.98
N GLY A 26 -4.40 -60.67 -5.26
CA GLY A 26 -3.41 -61.61 -5.80
C GLY A 26 -2.42 -61.00 -6.80
N ALA A 27 -2.29 -59.67 -6.86
CA ALA A 27 -1.23 -59.00 -7.58
C ALA A 27 0.08 -58.99 -6.77
N THR A 28 1.18 -58.76 -7.47
CA THR A 28 2.49 -58.48 -6.89
C THR A 28 2.71 -56.97 -6.92
N ILE A 29 2.70 -56.35 -5.75
CA ILE A 29 2.99 -54.93 -5.57
C ILE A 29 4.51 -54.76 -5.54
N CYS A 30 5.03 -54.13 -6.58
CA CYS A 30 6.46 -53.92 -6.82
C CYS A 30 6.83 -52.49 -6.42
N VAL A 31 7.14 -52.27 -5.14
CA VAL A 31 7.51 -50.95 -4.60
C VAL A 31 8.93 -50.60 -5.03
N PRO A 32 9.16 -49.49 -5.76
CA PRO A 32 10.50 -49.09 -6.15
C PRO A 32 11.36 -48.67 -4.94
N GLU A 33 12.62 -49.11 -4.89
CA GLU A 33 13.62 -48.66 -3.90
C GLU A 33 13.85 -47.14 -3.95
N ALA A 34 13.56 -46.50 -5.09
CA ALA A 34 13.57 -45.06 -5.24
C ALA A 34 12.47 -44.37 -4.40
N VAL A 35 11.24 -44.93 -4.39
CA VAL A 35 10.12 -44.43 -3.56
C VAL A 35 10.47 -44.56 -2.08
N VAL A 36 11.00 -45.70 -1.65
CA VAL A 36 11.42 -45.91 -0.25
C VAL A 36 12.51 -44.91 0.15
N ALA A 37 13.51 -44.70 -0.70
CA ALA A 37 14.60 -43.77 -0.42
C ALA A 37 14.11 -42.31 -0.31
N GLU A 38 13.10 -41.94 -1.10
CA GLU A 38 12.47 -40.62 -1.05
C GLU A 38 11.64 -40.44 0.22
N LEU A 39 10.76 -41.39 0.55
CA LEU A 39 9.94 -41.36 1.78
C LEU A 39 10.80 -41.33 3.04
N GLU A 40 11.86 -42.15 3.10
CA GLU A 40 12.82 -42.11 4.20
C GLU A 40 13.53 -40.76 4.29
N ALA A 41 13.90 -40.14 3.16
CA ALA A 41 14.53 -38.82 3.16
C ALA A 41 13.56 -37.75 3.69
N GLN A 42 12.33 -37.73 3.16
CA GLN A 42 11.27 -36.83 3.61
C GLN A 42 10.99 -36.98 5.11
N ALA A 43 10.86 -38.22 5.61
CA ALA A 43 10.63 -38.48 7.03
C ALA A 43 11.82 -38.06 7.92
N ASN A 44 13.05 -38.29 7.47
CA ASN A 44 14.27 -37.87 8.19
C ASN A 44 14.43 -36.33 8.22
N ASP A 45 13.97 -35.66 7.17
CA ASP A 45 13.91 -34.20 7.07
C ASP A 45 12.67 -33.62 7.78
N GLY A 46 11.84 -34.49 8.37
CA GLY A 46 10.70 -34.14 9.21
C GLY A 46 9.41 -33.85 8.46
N ILE A 47 9.32 -34.17 7.16
CA ILE A 47 8.15 -33.92 6.30
C ILE A 47 7.09 -35.03 6.54
N ASP A 48 5.84 -34.64 6.81
CA ASP A 48 4.76 -35.58 7.17
C ASP A 48 4.39 -36.55 6.05
N SER A 49 4.46 -36.12 4.78
CA SER A 49 4.25 -37.00 3.62
C SER A 49 5.21 -38.20 3.62
N GLY A 50 6.43 -38.04 4.15
CA GLY A 50 7.36 -39.14 4.33
C GLY A 50 6.88 -40.15 5.38
N TRP A 51 6.28 -39.67 6.48
CA TRP A 51 5.70 -40.54 7.50
C TRP A 51 4.41 -41.22 7.03
N ASP A 52 3.53 -40.49 6.33
CA ASP A 52 2.31 -41.01 5.71
C ASP A 52 2.65 -42.15 4.73
N GLY A 53 3.62 -41.94 3.84
CA GLY A 53 4.08 -42.98 2.93
C GLY A 53 4.76 -44.16 3.63
N LEU A 54 5.50 -43.95 4.73
CA LEU A 54 6.07 -45.05 5.51
C LEU A 54 4.99 -45.86 6.26
N GLU A 55 3.90 -45.22 6.68
CA GLU A 55 2.74 -45.91 7.26
C GLU A 55 2.02 -46.74 6.18
N GLU A 56 1.84 -46.20 4.98
CA GLU A 56 1.29 -46.95 3.85
C GLU A 56 2.13 -48.19 3.51
N LEU A 57 3.46 -48.07 3.49
CA LEU A 57 4.34 -49.23 3.28
C LEU A 57 4.16 -50.30 4.37
N GLN A 58 3.85 -49.92 5.61
CA GLN A 58 3.53 -50.87 6.68
C GLN A 58 2.18 -51.56 6.42
N ARG A 59 1.16 -50.81 6.00
CA ARG A 59 -0.15 -51.38 5.64
C ARG A 59 -0.05 -52.37 4.47
N LEU A 60 0.74 -52.04 3.46
CA LEU A 60 1.01 -52.96 2.34
C LEU A 60 1.71 -54.24 2.80
N ALA A 61 2.62 -54.14 3.78
CA ALA A 61 3.28 -55.31 4.36
C ALA A 61 2.29 -56.18 5.17
N ASP A 62 1.40 -55.56 5.95
CA ASP A 62 0.34 -56.28 6.68
C ASP A 62 -0.60 -57.03 5.71
N LEU A 63 -1.02 -56.39 4.61
CA LEU A 63 -1.84 -57.02 3.57
C LEU A 63 -1.13 -58.19 2.87
N ALA A 64 0.20 -58.11 2.73
CA ALA A 64 1.00 -59.19 2.17
C ALA A 64 1.15 -60.37 3.16
N ASP A 65 1.34 -60.09 4.45
CA ASP A 65 1.39 -61.10 5.51
C ASP A 65 0.05 -61.85 5.64
N ASP A 66 -1.08 -61.16 5.42
CA ASP A 66 -2.42 -61.73 5.37
C ASP A 66 -2.70 -62.51 4.06
N GLY A 67 -1.78 -62.45 3.09
CA GLY A 67 -1.84 -63.19 1.82
C GLY A 67 -2.83 -62.62 0.81
N VAL A 68 -3.20 -61.34 0.95
CA VAL A 68 -4.09 -60.63 0.03
C VAL A 68 -3.34 -60.26 -1.27
N VAL A 69 -2.07 -59.88 -1.13
CA VAL A 69 -1.14 -59.54 -2.23
C VAL A 69 0.25 -60.10 -1.96
N ASP A 70 1.12 -60.14 -2.98
CA ASP A 70 2.56 -60.32 -2.80
C ASP A 70 3.23 -58.94 -2.80
N LEU A 71 4.23 -58.71 -1.92
CA LEU A 71 4.96 -57.44 -1.85
C LEU A 71 6.46 -57.65 -2.15
N GLU A 72 6.98 -56.93 -3.13
CA GLU A 72 8.40 -56.94 -3.51
C GLU A 72 8.96 -55.53 -3.58
N TYR A 73 10.14 -55.32 -3.00
CA TYR A 73 10.91 -54.08 -3.18
C TYR A 73 11.89 -54.27 -4.34
N VAL A 74 11.81 -53.41 -5.35
CA VAL A 74 12.45 -53.59 -6.66
C VAL A 74 13.19 -52.35 -7.15
N GLY A 75 14.13 -52.52 -8.08
CA GLY A 75 14.92 -51.43 -8.66
C GLY A 75 16.20 -51.10 -7.90
N GLU A 76 16.94 -50.11 -8.41
CA GLU A 76 18.18 -49.64 -7.79
C GLU A 76 17.90 -48.52 -6.79
N ARG A 77 18.52 -48.58 -5.61
CA ARG A 77 18.42 -47.52 -4.60
C ARG A 77 19.32 -46.33 -4.98
N PRO A 78 18.78 -45.11 -5.18
CA PRO A 78 19.56 -43.94 -5.55
C PRO A 78 20.63 -43.58 -4.50
N ASN A 79 21.78 -43.04 -4.93
CA ASN A 79 22.85 -42.69 -3.99
C ASN A 79 22.58 -41.37 -3.28
N ALA A 80 22.98 -41.29 -2.00
CA ALA A 80 22.74 -40.13 -1.13
C ALA A 80 23.27 -38.78 -1.64
N ILE A 81 24.20 -38.78 -2.62
CA ILE A 81 24.86 -37.60 -3.20
C ILE A 81 24.06 -37.01 -4.38
N GLU A 82 23.17 -37.78 -5.00
CA GLU A 82 22.26 -37.32 -6.06
C GLU A 82 21.07 -36.53 -5.48
N ARG A 83 20.73 -36.76 -4.20
CA ARG A 83 19.60 -36.15 -3.49
C ARG A 83 19.60 -34.63 -3.36
N GLY A 84 20.76 -33.98 -3.51
CA GLY A 84 20.84 -32.53 -3.35
C GLY A 84 20.30 -31.75 -4.54
N HIS A 85 20.30 -32.34 -5.75
CA HIS A 85 20.04 -31.65 -7.03
C HIS A 85 19.55 -32.59 -8.16
N ALA A 86 19.30 -33.88 -7.91
CA ALA A 86 18.50 -34.67 -8.85
C ALA A 86 17.14 -33.99 -8.93
N SER A 87 16.79 -33.47 -10.11
CA SER A 87 15.47 -32.86 -10.31
C SER A 87 14.43 -33.92 -9.99
N GLU A 88 13.41 -33.57 -9.21
CA GLU A 88 12.21 -34.36 -8.88
C GLU A 88 11.82 -35.37 -10.00
N GLY A 89 11.84 -34.94 -11.26
CA GLY A 89 11.55 -35.78 -12.42
C GLY A 89 12.54 -36.92 -12.77
N GLU A 90 13.74 -37.01 -12.16
CA GLU A 90 14.67 -38.13 -12.36
C GLU A 90 14.21 -39.38 -11.59
N ILE A 91 13.65 -39.19 -10.38
CA ILE A 91 13.09 -40.29 -9.58
C ILE A 91 11.84 -40.84 -10.29
N ASP A 92 10.95 -39.96 -10.73
CA ASP A 92 9.77 -40.34 -11.51
C ASP A 92 10.09 -41.07 -12.81
N ALA A 93 11.21 -40.71 -13.46
CA ALA A 93 11.68 -41.43 -14.63
C ALA A 93 12.10 -42.87 -14.27
N LEU A 94 12.86 -43.06 -13.20
CA LEU A 94 13.29 -44.38 -12.73
C LEU A 94 12.10 -45.29 -12.38
N ILE A 95 11.09 -44.74 -11.71
CA ILE A 95 9.87 -45.48 -11.34
C ILE A 95 9.13 -45.94 -12.61
N ARG A 96 8.95 -45.06 -13.60
CA ARG A 96 8.28 -45.41 -14.87
C ARG A 96 9.07 -46.41 -15.70
N ASP A 97 10.39 -46.23 -15.77
CA ASP A 97 11.25 -47.15 -16.51
C ASP A 97 11.20 -48.55 -15.87
N LEU A 98 11.11 -48.64 -14.53
CA LEU A 98 10.89 -49.89 -13.82
C LEU A 98 9.52 -50.53 -14.09
N ALA A 99 8.46 -49.71 -14.16
CA ALA A 99 7.13 -50.18 -14.56
C ALA A 99 7.13 -50.76 -15.98
N GLU A 100 7.87 -50.14 -16.92
CA GLU A 100 8.07 -50.65 -18.28
C GLU A 100 8.84 -51.98 -18.29
N GLU A 101 9.93 -52.08 -17.53
CA GLU A 101 10.76 -53.29 -17.46
C GLU A 101 10.01 -54.50 -16.89
N LEU A 102 9.09 -54.26 -15.94
CA LEU A 102 8.30 -55.30 -15.28
C LEU A 102 6.99 -55.63 -16.00
N ASP A 103 6.66 -54.96 -17.11
CA ASP A 103 5.37 -55.04 -17.81
C ASP A 103 4.21 -54.87 -16.81
N ALA A 104 4.36 -53.86 -15.93
CA ALA A 104 3.50 -53.62 -14.78
C ALA A 104 2.49 -52.50 -15.04
N THR A 105 1.35 -52.55 -14.34
CA THR A 105 0.43 -51.42 -14.27
C THR A 105 1.04 -50.35 -13.36
N PHE A 106 1.31 -49.18 -13.93
CA PHE A 106 1.83 -48.01 -13.23
C PHE A 106 0.70 -47.29 -12.52
N VAL A 107 0.80 -47.13 -11.21
CA VAL A 107 -0.24 -46.51 -10.37
C VAL A 107 0.28 -45.19 -9.82
N THR A 108 -0.50 -44.13 -9.99
CA THR A 108 -0.13 -42.78 -9.59
C THR A 108 -1.35 -41.95 -9.20
N SER A 109 -1.17 -41.02 -8.27
CA SER A 109 -2.16 -39.97 -7.96
C SER A 109 -1.82 -38.63 -8.65
N ASP A 110 -0.67 -38.53 -9.32
CA ASP A 110 -0.26 -37.35 -10.07
C ASP A 110 -0.73 -37.44 -11.53
N VAL A 111 -1.64 -36.53 -11.90
CA VAL A 111 -2.17 -36.38 -13.26
C VAL A 111 -1.05 -36.19 -14.28
N VAL A 112 0.02 -35.47 -13.95
CA VAL A 112 1.16 -35.26 -14.83
C VAL A 112 1.92 -36.56 -15.05
N GLN A 113 2.15 -37.36 -14.01
CA GLN A 113 2.81 -38.66 -14.17
C GLN A 113 1.96 -39.62 -14.98
N ALA A 114 0.65 -39.66 -14.75
CA ALA A 114 -0.28 -40.48 -15.50
C ALA A 114 -0.22 -40.17 -17.00
N GLU A 115 -0.38 -38.89 -17.38
CA GLU A 115 -0.35 -38.45 -18.77
C GLU A 115 0.99 -38.76 -19.46
N VAL A 116 2.12 -38.59 -18.75
CA VAL A 116 3.43 -38.89 -19.34
C VAL A 116 3.66 -40.40 -19.45
N ALA A 117 3.20 -41.20 -18.49
CA ALA A 117 3.29 -42.65 -18.53
C ALA A 117 2.41 -43.25 -19.66
N GLU A 118 1.19 -42.75 -19.82
CA GLU A 118 0.30 -43.11 -20.93
C GLU A 118 0.93 -42.74 -22.29
N ALA A 119 1.53 -41.56 -22.39
CA ALA A 119 2.24 -41.13 -23.60
C ALA A 119 3.46 -42.00 -23.93
N LYS A 120 4.11 -42.58 -22.91
CA LYS A 120 5.18 -43.59 -23.07
C LYS A 120 4.65 -44.98 -23.42
N GLY A 121 3.34 -45.21 -23.32
CA GLY A 121 2.68 -46.48 -23.64
C GLY A 121 2.63 -47.47 -22.48
N LEU A 122 2.79 -46.99 -21.24
CA LEU A 122 2.59 -47.79 -20.03
C LEU A 122 1.09 -48.05 -19.82
N ASP A 123 0.77 -49.16 -19.15
CA ASP A 123 -0.57 -49.39 -18.61
C ASP A 123 -0.69 -48.58 -17.32
N VAL A 124 -1.61 -47.62 -17.27
CA VAL A 124 -1.69 -46.64 -16.19
C VAL A 124 -3.03 -46.76 -15.47
N GLU A 125 -2.96 -46.86 -14.14
CA GLU A 125 -4.11 -46.70 -13.26
C GLU A 125 -3.93 -45.40 -12.47
N HIS A 126 -4.54 -44.33 -12.96
CA HIS A 126 -4.56 -43.06 -12.25
C HIS A 126 -5.66 -43.09 -11.17
N VAL A 127 -5.22 -43.07 -9.92
CA VAL A 127 -6.11 -43.06 -8.76
C VAL A 127 -6.19 -41.62 -8.28
N ALA A 128 -7.37 -40.99 -8.39
CA ALA A 128 -7.52 -39.63 -7.88
C ALA A 128 -7.11 -39.62 -6.40
N PRO A 129 -6.27 -38.68 -5.94
CA PRO A 129 -5.88 -38.60 -4.54
C PRO A 129 -7.14 -38.59 -3.66
N GLU A 130 -7.06 -39.12 -2.43
CA GLU A 130 -8.13 -38.80 -1.49
C GLU A 130 -8.11 -37.28 -1.36
N VAL A 131 -9.13 -36.64 -1.93
CA VAL A 131 -9.47 -35.29 -1.51
C VAL A 131 -9.82 -35.49 -0.05
N ARG A 132 -8.85 -35.23 0.85
CA ARG A 132 -9.20 -34.89 2.22
C ARG A 132 -10.22 -33.79 2.03
N GLU A 133 -11.50 -34.05 2.30
CA GLU A 133 -12.45 -32.97 2.46
C GLU A 133 -11.75 -32.02 3.41
N ILE A 134 -11.35 -30.84 2.94
CA ILE A 134 -10.61 -29.91 3.77
C ILE A 134 -11.52 -29.66 4.96
N GLY A 135 -11.17 -30.31 6.07
CA GLY A 135 -11.92 -30.27 7.29
C GLY A 135 -11.86 -28.86 7.84
N THR A 136 -12.33 -28.73 9.06
CA THR A 136 -11.99 -27.54 9.84
C THR A 136 -10.49 -27.60 10.13
N LEU A 137 -9.71 -26.59 9.74
CA LEU A 137 -8.29 -26.53 10.11
C LEU A 137 -8.18 -26.59 11.63
N ALA A 138 -7.13 -27.17 12.20
CA ALA A 138 -6.94 -27.17 13.65
C ALA A 138 -6.93 -25.74 14.24
N VAL A 139 -6.44 -24.77 13.46
CA VAL A 139 -6.46 -23.35 13.84
C VAL A 139 -7.89 -22.78 13.89
N GLU A 140 -8.81 -23.27 13.05
CA GLU A 140 -10.23 -22.86 13.04
C GLU A 140 -10.96 -23.31 14.33
N GLU A 141 -10.54 -24.40 14.97
CA GLU A 141 -11.16 -24.92 16.20
C GLU A 141 -11.05 -23.95 17.40
N PHE A 142 -10.08 -23.03 17.35
CA PHE A 142 -9.89 -22.00 18.38
C PHE A 142 -10.83 -20.79 18.20
N PHE A 143 -11.61 -20.74 17.12
CA PHE A 143 -12.55 -19.66 16.85
C PHE A 143 -13.97 -19.99 17.32
N ASP A 144 -14.57 -19.07 18.06
CA ASP A 144 -16.01 -19.03 18.30
C ASP A 144 -16.65 -17.83 17.57
N ASP A 145 -17.93 -17.56 17.82
CA ASP A 145 -18.66 -16.44 17.20
C ASP A 145 -18.13 -15.05 17.61
N GLN A 146 -17.37 -14.96 18.71
CA GLN A 146 -16.85 -13.71 19.30
C GLN A 146 -15.32 -13.58 19.18
N THR A 147 -14.62 -14.65 18.79
CA THR A 147 -13.17 -14.65 18.56
C THR A 147 -12.83 -13.93 17.27
N MET A 148 -12.08 -12.84 17.41
CA MET A 148 -11.62 -12.03 16.28
C MET A 148 -10.24 -12.48 15.77
N SER A 149 -9.39 -12.95 16.68
CA SER A 149 -8.06 -13.46 16.30
C SER A 149 -7.56 -14.47 17.30
N VAL A 150 -6.81 -15.43 16.80
CA VAL A 150 -6.15 -16.49 17.56
C VAL A 150 -4.64 -16.34 17.36
N HIS A 151 -3.90 -16.53 18.45
CA HIS A 151 -2.47 -16.31 18.55
C HIS A 151 -1.86 -17.55 19.20
N LEU A 152 -1.13 -18.32 18.40
CA LEU A 152 -0.50 -19.58 18.78
C LEU A 152 1.01 -19.43 18.65
N LYS A 153 1.77 -19.91 19.65
CA LYS A 153 3.23 -19.85 19.64
C LYS A 153 3.81 -21.04 20.39
N THR A 154 4.93 -21.56 19.89
CA THR A 154 5.71 -22.62 20.56
C THR A 154 6.04 -22.24 22.01
N ASP A 155 5.89 -23.20 22.93
CA ASP A 155 6.08 -23.06 24.38
C ASP A 155 5.16 -22.03 25.05
N ALA A 156 4.09 -21.60 24.38
CA ALA A 156 3.11 -20.66 24.90
C ALA A 156 1.69 -21.24 24.89
N VAL A 157 0.90 -20.83 25.87
CA VAL A 157 -0.53 -21.15 25.93
C VAL A 157 -1.26 -20.39 24.80
N PRO A 158 -2.09 -21.07 23.99
CA PRO A 158 -2.98 -20.45 23.00
C PRO A 158 -3.77 -19.27 23.56
N LYS A 159 -3.86 -18.18 22.78
CA LYS A 159 -4.61 -16.99 23.18
C LYS A 159 -5.54 -16.51 22.08
N ALA A 160 -6.69 -15.99 22.48
CA ALA A 160 -7.64 -15.33 21.58
C ALA A 160 -7.86 -13.88 22.00
N LYS A 161 -8.15 -13.04 21.01
CA LYS A 161 -8.72 -11.71 21.22
C LYS A 161 -10.23 -11.76 20.99
N ARG A 162 -11.01 -11.44 22.02
CA ARG A 162 -12.47 -11.50 22.02
C ARG A 162 -13.09 -10.16 22.42
N GLY A 163 -14.33 -9.93 21.98
CA GLY A 163 -15.17 -8.79 22.39
C GLY A 163 -15.49 -7.80 21.27
N GLU A 164 -16.36 -6.83 21.57
CA GLU A 164 -16.76 -5.78 20.63
C GLU A 164 -15.64 -4.75 20.40
N LEU A 165 -15.69 -4.07 19.25
CA LEU A 165 -14.79 -2.97 18.91
C LEU A 165 -14.75 -1.92 20.03
N GLY A 166 -13.59 -1.81 20.71
CA GLY A 166 -13.36 -0.86 21.81
C GLY A 166 -13.36 -1.46 23.22
N ALA A 167 -13.78 -2.72 23.40
CA ALA A 167 -13.80 -3.42 24.70
C ALA A 167 -13.14 -4.82 24.65
N MET A 168 -12.09 -4.95 23.84
CA MET A 168 -11.45 -6.25 23.57
C MET A 168 -10.60 -6.75 24.74
N SER A 169 -10.70 -8.04 25.06
CA SER A 169 -9.85 -8.76 26.00
C SER A 169 -8.96 -9.78 25.29
N TYR A 170 -7.76 -10.00 25.84
CA TYR A 170 -6.85 -11.06 25.41
C TYR A 170 -6.92 -12.18 26.44
N GLU A 171 -7.35 -13.36 26.01
CA GLU A 171 -7.73 -14.47 26.89
C GLU A 171 -6.98 -15.74 26.51
N GLU A 172 -6.56 -16.51 27.51
CA GLU A 172 -6.04 -17.86 27.30
C GLU A 172 -7.22 -18.78 26.97
N ILE A 173 -7.08 -19.56 25.89
CA ILE A 173 -8.15 -20.42 25.35
C ILE A 173 -7.86 -21.91 25.47
N ALA A 174 -6.70 -22.26 26.01
CA ALA A 174 -6.33 -23.62 26.37
C ALA A 174 -5.60 -23.62 27.72
N ASP A 175 -5.47 -24.79 28.34
CA ASP A 175 -4.84 -24.94 29.66
C ASP A 175 -3.33 -25.27 29.56
N GLU A 176 -2.88 -25.76 28.41
CA GLU A 176 -1.51 -26.26 28.20
C GLU A 176 -0.78 -25.47 27.09
N PRO A 177 0.55 -25.26 27.21
CA PRO A 177 1.35 -24.69 26.13
C PRO A 177 1.42 -25.62 24.91
N LEU A 178 1.48 -25.04 23.71
CA LEU A 178 1.71 -25.80 22.48
C LEU A 178 3.19 -26.13 22.32
N ASP A 179 3.49 -27.37 21.94
CA ASP A 179 4.86 -27.79 21.61
C ASP A 179 5.21 -27.47 20.15
N GLU A 180 6.50 -27.61 19.82
CA GLU A 180 7.02 -27.29 18.48
C GLU A 180 6.45 -28.21 17.39
N ALA A 181 6.22 -29.49 17.71
CA ALA A 181 5.66 -30.46 16.77
C ALA A 181 4.22 -30.09 16.38
N THR A 182 3.38 -29.79 17.36
CA THR A 182 1.99 -29.36 17.15
C THR A 182 1.93 -28.05 16.37
N MET A 183 2.81 -27.10 16.69
CA MET A 183 2.87 -25.83 15.97
C MET A 183 3.31 -25.99 14.51
N ASP A 184 4.24 -26.90 14.24
CA ASP A 184 4.69 -27.17 12.87
C ASP A 184 3.61 -27.91 12.06
N GLU A 185 2.88 -28.84 12.68
CA GLU A 185 1.69 -29.49 12.11
C GLU A 185 0.63 -28.46 11.70
N TYR A 186 0.21 -27.58 12.61
CA TYR A 186 -0.75 -26.51 12.31
C TYR A 186 -0.26 -25.58 11.19
N ALA A 187 1.03 -25.27 11.18
CA ALA A 187 1.61 -24.40 10.16
C ALA A 187 1.65 -25.06 8.78
N ARG A 188 1.77 -26.39 8.70
CA ARG A 188 1.70 -27.15 7.44
C ARG A 188 0.26 -27.27 6.97
N GLU A 189 -0.64 -27.67 7.86
CA GLU A 189 -2.06 -27.81 7.59
C GLU A 189 -2.65 -26.53 6.97
N VAL A 190 -2.32 -25.36 7.52
CA VAL A 190 -2.74 -24.06 6.96
C VAL A 190 -2.20 -23.85 5.54
N VAL A 191 -0.92 -24.15 5.30
CA VAL A 191 -0.27 -23.91 4.00
C VAL A 191 -0.81 -24.86 2.94
N ASP A 192 -0.96 -26.13 3.26
CA ASP A 192 -1.43 -27.14 2.31
C ASP A 192 -2.94 -27.00 2.08
N GLY A 193 -3.71 -26.77 3.13
CA GLY A 193 -5.13 -26.44 3.02
C GLY A 193 -5.38 -25.23 2.13
N ALA A 194 -4.51 -24.22 2.16
CA ALA A 194 -4.65 -23.06 1.27
C ALA A 194 -4.25 -23.31 -0.19
N LYS A 195 -3.43 -24.32 -0.50
CA LYS A 195 -3.15 -24.71 -1.89
C LYS A 195 -4.31 -25.51 -2.49
N GLU A 196 -5.00 -26.26 -1.65
CA GLU A 196 -6.08 -27.17 -2.05
C GLU A 196 -7.46 -26.48 -2.03
N ALA A 197 -7.65 -25.49 -1.17
CA ALA A 197 -8.92 -24.79 -1.03
C ALA A 197 -9.22 -23.89 -2.25
N PRO A 198 -10.46 -23.91 -2.79
CA PRO A 198 -10.87 -23.01 -3.86
C PRO A 198 -10.72 -21.52 -3.49
N ASP A 199 -10.93 -21.21 -2.21
CA ASP A 199 -10.84 -19.86 -1.61
C ASP A 199 -9.58 -19.73 -0.72
N GLY A 200 -8.53 -20.49 -1.04
CA GLY A 200 -7.23 -20.43 -0.40
C GLY A 200 -6.17 -19.89 -1.36
N PHE A 201 -5.29 -19.01 -0.87
CA PHE A 201 -4.06 -18.67 -1.59
C PHE A 201 -2.97 -18.14 -0.67
N LEU A 202 -1.73 -18.26 -1.13
CA LEU A 202 -0.55 -17.75 -0.44
C LEU A 202 -0.32 -16.28 -0.85
N GLU A 203 -0.55 -15.34 0.07
CA GLU A 203 -0.32 -13.89 -0.15
C GLU A 203 1.17 -13.55 -0.18
N LEU A 204 1.95 -14.16 0.73
CA LEU A 204 3.37 -13.92 0.90
C LEU A 204 4.06 -15.23 1.24
N SER A 205 5.20 -15.48 0.60
CA SER A 205 6.11 -16.56 0.99
C SER A 205 7.54 -16.07 0.91
N GLU A 206 8.11 -15.77 2.07
CA GLU A 206 9.48 -15.34 2.25
C GLU A 206 10.17 -16.28 3.24
N PRO A 207 11.52 -16.37 3.25
CA PRO A 207 12.23 -17.23 4.18
C PRO A 207 11.87 -16.93 5.65
N GLY A 208 11.13 -17.85 6.28
CA GLY A 208 10.68 -17.74 7.68
C GLY A 208 9.36 -16.99 7.90
N MET A 209 8.66 -16.54 6.85
CA MET A 209 7.34 -15.89 6.96
C MET A 209 6.43 -16.28 5.80
N ASN A 210 5.25 -16.81 6.13
CA ASN A 210 4.17 -17.00 5.18
C ASN A 210 2.93 -16.22 5.61
N ILE A 211 2.23 -15.62 4.66
CA ILE A 211 0.89 -15.07 4.87
C ILE A 211 -0.05 -15.80 3.94
N VAL A 212 -1.08 -16.39 4.52
CA VAL A 212 -2.04 -17.26 3.86
C VAL A 212 -3.43 -16.67 4.02
N GLN A 213 -4.16 -16.54 2.92
CA GLN A 213 -5.60 -16.36 2.94
C GLN A 213 -6.23 -17.75 2.84
N PHE A 214 -7.06 -18.12 3.81
CA PHE A 214 -7.79 -19.39 3.82
C PHE A 214 -9.24 -19.12 4.22
N ARG A 215 -10.18 -19.25 3.27
CA ARG A 215 -11.60 -18.92 3.49
C ARG A 215 -11.72 -17.49 4.08
N ASP A 216 -12.40 -17.35 5.22
CA ASP A 216 -12.58 -16.09 5.94
C ASP A 216 -11.43 -15.75 6.89
N TYR A 217 -10.31 -16.47 6.85
CA TYR A 217 -9.19 -16.26 7.75
C TYR A 217 -7.96 -15.75 7.00
N ARG A 218 -7.34 -14.71 7.56
CA ARG A 218 -5.98 -14.33 7.19
C ARG A 218 -5.02 -14.85 8.24
N ILE A 219 -4.08 -15.69 7.84
CA ILE A 219 -3.21 -16.45 8.73
C ILE A 219 -1.75 -16.10 8.42
N ALA A 220 -1.07 -15.49 9.39
CA ALA A 220 0.36 -15.23 9.34
C ALA A 220 1.12 -16.33 10.09
N ILE A 221 2.17 -16.88 9.46
CA ILE A 221 2.98 -17.97 9.99
C ILE A 221 4.44 -17.52 10.01
N GLY A 222 4.99 -17.34 11.20
CA GLY A 222 6.42 -17.09 11.43
C GLY A 222 7.16 -18.37 11.78
N ARG A 223 8.35 -18.58 11.19
CA ARG A 223 9.24 -19.69 11.52
C ARG A 223 10.69 -19.22 11.72
N PRO A 224 11.51 -19.92 12.53
CA PRO A 224 12.94 -19.66 12.59
C PRO A 224 13.59 -19.73 11.20
N PRO A 225 14.59 -18.87 10.90
CA PRO A 225 15.27 -17.93 11.79
C PRO A 225 14.57 -16.55 11.91
N PHE A 226 13.44 -16.33 11.25
CA PHE A 226 12.74 -15.04 11.26
C PHE A 226 12.09 -14.75 12.63
N SER A 227 11.51 -15.79 13.25
CA SER A 227 10.99 -15.79 14.61
C SER A 227 11.84 -16.65 15.55
N ASP A 228 11.64 -16.50 16.87
CA ASP A 228 12.30 -17.27 17.92
C ASP A 228 11.69 -18.66 18.17
N GLY A 229 10.53 -18.93 17.56
CA GLY A 229 9.81 -20.21 17.54
C GLY A 229 8.72 -20.15 16.47
N ILE A 230 7.98 -21.23 16.25
CA ILE A 230 6.87 -21.20 15.30
C ILE A 230 5.73 -20.39 15.92
N GLU A 231 5.20 -19.43 15.16
CA GLU A 231 4.09 -18.57 15.58
C GLU A 231 3.04 -18.53 14.47
N ILE A 232 1.78 -18.71 14.84
CA ILE A 232 0.63 -18.63 13.95
C ILE A 232 -0.33 -17.58 14.51
N THR A 233 -0.60 -16.55 13.71
CA THR A 233 -1.64 -15.57 14.01
C THR A 233 -2.72 -15.66 12.96
N ALA A 234 -3.91 -16.13 13.35
CA ALA A 234 -5.08 -16.17 12.50
C ALA A 234 -6.02 -15.03 12.90
N VAL A 235 -6.48 -14.25 11.92
CA VAL A 235 -7.47 -13.19 12.15
C VAL A 235 -8.71 -13.48 11.31
N ARG A 236 -9.87 -13.41 11.94
CA ARG A 236 -11.15 -13.29 11.24
C ARG A 236 -11.37 -11.80 10.99
N PRO A 237 -11.50 -11.35 9.73
CA PRO A 237 -11.81 -9.97 9.45
C PRO A 237 -13.08 -9.52 10.15
N ILE A 238 -13.05 -8.29 10.64
CA ILE A 238 -14.19 -7.67 11.33
C ILE A 238 -15.27 -7.38 10.30
N ALA A 239 -16.54 -7.58 10.73
CA ALA A 239 -17.77 -7.33 9.98
C ALA A 239 -17.60 -6.36 8.81
N GLN A 240 -17.82 -6.89 7.61
CA GLN A 240 -17.93 -6.12 6.38
C GLN A 240 -18.96 -5.01 6.58
N THR A 241 -18.55 -3.75 6.49
CA THR A 241 -19.51 -2.63 6.54
C THR A 241 -20.27 -2.59 5.24
N ASP A 242 -21.59 -2.45 5.30
CA ASP A 242 -22.37 -2.20 4.10
C ASP A 242 -22.37 -0.70 3.82
N ILE A 243 -22.54 -0.34 2.54
CA ILE A 243 -22.59 1.09 2.17
C ILE A 243 -23.76 1.80 2.87
N ASP A 244 -24.79 1.06 3.28
CA ASP A 244 -25.92 1.52 4.10
C ASP A 244 -25.54 2.02 5.49
N ASP A 245 -24.38 1.61 6.01
CA ASP A 245 -23.91 2.01 7.34
C ASP A 245 -23.31 3.43 7.35
N TYR A 246 -23.10 4.02 6.17
CA TYR A 246 -22.50 5.35 6.01
C TYR A 246 -23.55 6.45 5.87
N GLU A 247 -23.27 7.62 6.42
CA GLU A 247 -24.09 8.80 6.15
C GLU A 247 -24.07 9.13 4.65
N HIS A 248 -25.23 9.57 4.13
CA HIS A 248 -25.44 9.88 2.71
C HIS A 248 -25.31 8.68 1.74
N ALA A 249 -25.51 7.47 2.26
CA ALA A 249 -25.51 6.25 1.46
C ALA A 249 -26.45 6.34 0.26
N ASP A 250 -27.70 6.75 0.45
CA ASP A 250 -28.72 6.76 -0.61
C ASP A 250 -28.30 7.66 -1.79
N GLU A 251 -27.80 8.86 -1.52
CA GLU A 251 -27.39 9.78 -2.59
C GLU A 251 -26.11 9.30 -3.30
N LEU A 252 -25.16 8.72 -2.56
CA LEU A 252 -23.95 8.12 -3.15
C LEU A 252 -24.29 6.90 -4.01
N LYS A 253 -25.20 6.06 -3.53
CA LYS A 253 -25.71 4.87 -4.22
C LYS A 253 -26.34 5.21 -5.55
N GLU A 254 -27.30 6.13 -5.57
CA GLU A 254 -27.96 6.57 -6.81
C GLU A 254 -26.91 7.10 -7.79
N ARG A 255 -25.99 7.94 -7.29
CA ARG A 255 -24.93 8.54 -8.07
C ARG A 255 -23.99 7.53 -8.72
N LEU A 256 -23.60 6.48 -8.00
CA LEU A 256 -22.69 5.42 -8.49
C LEU A 256 -23.35 4.57 -9.59
N LEU A 257 -24.66 4.37 -9.53
CA LEU A 257 -25.41 3.58 -10.52
C LEU A 257 -25.86 4.39 -11.74
N GLU A 258 -26.02 5.72 -11.64
CA GLU A 258 -26.47 6.56 -12.76
C GLU A 258 -25.58 6.45 -14.02
N ARG A 259 -24.26 6.41 -13.81
CA ARG A 259 -23.26 6.32 -14.88
C ARG A 259 -21.92 5.91 -14.30
N GLN A 260 -21.05 5.35 -15.13
CA GLN A 260 -19.65 5.09 -14.79
C GLN A 260 -18.95 6.41 -14.44
N ARG A 261 -18.49 6.54 -13.19
CA ARG A 261 -17.87 7.74 -12.62
C ARG A 261 -16.39 7.54 -12.33
N GLY A 262 -15.69 8.66 -12.18
CA GLY A 262 -14.36 8.70 -11.58
C GLY A 262 -14.48 9.19 -10.14
N VAL A 263 -14.19 8.31 -9.19
CA VAL A 263 -14.30 8.56 -7.75
C VAL A 263 -12.92 8.45 -7.11
N LEU A 264 -12.54 9.44 -6.31
CA LEU A 264 -11.40 9.31 -5.39
C LEU A 264 -11.91 9.20 -3.96
N ILE A 265 -11.54 8.11 -3.29
CA ILE A 265 -11.74 7.92 -1.86
C ILE A 265 -10.45 8.38 -1.17
N SER A 266 -10.56 9.40 -0.32
CA SER A 266 -9.44 10.10 0.30
C SER A 266 -9.55 10.10 1.82
N GLY A 267 -8.46 10.37 2.52
CA GLY A 267 -8.40 10.28 3.98
C GLY A 267 -7.02 9.86 4.50
N ALA A 268 -6.76 10.10 5.78
CA ALA A 268 -5.51 9.71 6.43
C ALA A 268 -5.26 8.19 6.37
N PRO A 269 -4.00 7.71 6.52
CA PRO A 269 -3.74 6.29 6.76
C PRO A 269 -4.57 5.77 7.94
N GLY A 270 -5.17 4.59 7.80
CA GLY A 270 -6.03 4.01 8.84
C GLY A 270 -7.43 4.62 8.97
N ALA A 271 -7.82 5.61 8.16
CA ALA A 271 -9.14 6.25 8.26
C ALA A 271 -10.33 5.38 7.84
N GLY A 272 -10.14 4.16 7.33
CA GLY A 272 -11.23 3.28 6.85
C GLY A 272 -11.53 3.36 5.35
N LYS A 273 -10.65 3.96 4.54
CA LYS A 273 -10.84 4.12 3.08
C LYS A 273 -11.04 2.81 2.32
N SER A 274 -10.17 1.82 2.52
CA SER A 274 -10.26 0.54 1.82
C SER A 274 -11.51 -0.22 2.26
N THR A 275 -11.93 -0.10 3.52
CA THR A 275 -13.21 -0.64 4.02
C THR A 275 -14.40 0.00 3.30
N PHE A 276 -14.44 1.33 3.16
CA PHE A 276 -15.47 2.00 2.36
C PHE A 276 -15.41 1.60 0.88
N ALA A 277 -14.22 1.46 0.29
CA ALA A 277 -14.06 0.99 -1.08
C ALA A 277 -14.61 -0.43 -1.30
N GLN A 278 -14.44 -1.33 -0.32
CA GLN A 278 -15.04 -2.68 -0.35
C GLN A 278 -16.56 -2.63 -0.30
N ALA A 279 -17.13 -1.78 0.56
CA ALA A 279 -18.58 -1.59 0.66
C ALA A 279 -19.17 -1.08 -0.66
N VAL A 280 -18.52 -0.09 -1.28
CA VAL A 280 -18.90 0.44 -2.60
C VAL A 280 -18.75 -0.63 -3.68
N ALA A 281 -17.66 -1.41 -3.67
CA ALA A 281 -17.41 -2.47 -4.64
C ALA A 281 -18.53 -3.52 -4.65
N ARG A 282 -18.89 -4.01 -3.47
CA ARG A 282 -19.98 -4.99 -3.29
C ARG A 282 -21.32 -4.41 -3.74
N TYR A 283 -21.65 -3.20 -3.29
CA TYR A 283 -22.88 -2.53 -3.70
C TYR A 283 -23.01 -2.40 -5.23
N ILE A 284 -21.94 -1.99 -5.91
CA ILE A 284 -21.96 -1.87 -7.39
C ILE A 284 -22.13 -3.25 -8.03
N SER A 285 -21.40 -4.27 -7.54
CA SER A 285 -21.48 -5.64 -8.05
C SER A 285 -22.89 -6.23 -7.91
N ASP A 286 -23.58 -5.95 -6.80
CA ASP A 286 -24.95 -6.41 -6.54
C ASP A 286 -26.01 -5.78 -7.48
N HIS A 287 -25.62 -4.75 -8.25
CA HIS A 287 -26.49 -4.03 -9.18
C HIS A 287 -26.15 -4.27 -10.66
N ASP A 288 -25.76 -5.52 -10.98
CA ASP A 288 -25.52 -6.01 -12.36
C ASP A 288 -24.33 -5.34 -13.09
N TYR A 289 -23.36 -4.77 -12.35
CA TYR A 289 -22.13 -4.23 -12.93
C TYR A 289 -20.95 -5.20 -12.80
N SER A 290 -20.13 -5.29 -13.85
CA SER A 290 -18.87 -6.04 -13.80
C SER A 290 -17.82 -5.24 -13.03
N VAL A 291 -17.49 -5.70 -11.82
CA VAL A 291 -16.51 -5.07 -10.93
C VAL A 291 -15.21 -5.89 -10.88
N LYS A 292 -14.07 -5.20 -10.94
CA LYS A 292 -12.73 -5.77 -10.77
C LYS A 292 -11.92 -4.90 -9.82
N THR A 293 -10.88 -5.44 -9.21
CA THR A 293 -9.96 -4.65 -8.37
C THR A 293 -8.52 -4.72 -8.89
N MET A 294 -7.75 -3.67 -8.60
CA MET A 294 -6.32 -3.55 -8.80
C MET A 294 -5.69 -3.14 -7.47
N GLU A 295 -4.83 -3.99 -6.91
CA GLU A 295 -4.35 -3.82 -5.54
C GLU A 295 -3.02 -4.56 -5.30
N LYS A 296 -2.18 -4.00 -4.43
CA LYS A 296 -0.88 -4.59 -4.05
C LYS A 296 -0.57 -4.34 -2.57
N PRO A 297 -0.58 -5.37 -1.71
CA PRO A 297 -1.04 -6.74 -1.98
C PRO A 297 -2.57 -6.82 -2.13
N ARG A 298 -3.11 -8.02 -2.35
CA ARG A 298 -4.56 -8.23 -2.49
C ARG A 298 -5.26 -8.22 -1.13
N ASP A 299 -5.41 -7.04 -0.55
CA ASP A 299 -5.96 -6.86 0.80
C ASP A 299 -7.48 -6.58 0.82
N LEU A 300 -8.12 -6.30 -0.32
CA LEU A 300 -9.56 -6.02 -0.31
C LEU A 300 -10.35 -7.31 -0.03
N GLN A 301 -11.38 -7.21 0.81
CA GLN A 301 -12.27 -8.32 1.09
C GLN A 301 -13.57 -8.11 0.34
N VAL A 302 -13.68 -8.81 -0.78
CA VAL A 302 -14.81 -8.70 -1.70
C VAL A 302 -15.38 -10.08 -1.99
N GLY A 303 -16.67 -10.12 -2.35
CA GLY A 303 -17.36 -11.38 -2.65
C GLY A 303 -16.87 -12.02 -3.96
N PRO A 304 -17.28 -13.27 -4.22
CA PRO A 304 -16.80 -14.07 -5.35
C PRO A 304 -17.11 -13.48 -6.74
N ASP A 305 -18.09 -12.58 -6.84
CA ASP A 305 -18.46 -11.91 -8.09
C ASP A 305 -17.43 -10.85 -8.53
N ILE A 306 -16.54 -10.43 -7.63
CA ILE A 306 -15.52 -9.40 -7.87
C ILE A 306 -14.15 -10.07 -8.04
N THR A 307 -13.53 -9.91 -9.20
CA THR A 307 -12.21 -10.49 -9.47
C THR A 307 -11.11 -9.51 -9.09
N GLN A 308 -10.17 -9.97 -8.27
CA GLN A 308 -9.05 -9.15 -7.79
C GLN A 308 -7.79 -9.38 -8.62
N TYR A 309 -7.15 -8.31 -9.06
CA TYR A 309 -5.91 -8.35 -9.81
C TYR A 309 -4.78 -7.68 -9.03
N THR A 310 -3.64 -8.36 -9.00
CA THR A 310 -2.37 -7.74 -8.58
C THR A 310 -1.59 -7.28 -9.82
N GLU A 311 -0.37 -6.83 -9.62
CA GLU A 311 0.55 -6.47 -10.70
C GLU A 311 0.83 -7.65 -11.64
N LEU A 312 0.64 -7.42 -12.94
CA LEU A 312 1.08 -8.32 -13.98
C LEU A 312 2.54 -8.01 -14.32
N ASP A 313 3.43 -9.01 -14.27
CA ASP A 313 4.89 -8.85 -14.41
C ASP A 313 5.49 -7.77 -13.48
N GLY A 314 4.91 -7.55 -12.29
CA GLY A 314 5.40 -6.53 -11.34
C GLY A 314 5.06 -5.08 -11.70
N GLU A 315 4.16 -4.83 -12.66
CA GLU A 315 3.70 -3.49 -13.02
C GLU A 315 2.16 -3.40 -13.10
N MET A 316 1.56 -2.47 -12.35
CA MET A 316 0.10 -2.24 -12.38
C MET A 316 -0.41 -1.76 -13.74
N ALA A 317 0.43 -1.04 -14.51
CA ALA A 317 0.07 -0.56 -15.84
C ALA A 317 -0.28 -1.71 -16.80
N LYS A 318 0.45 -2.83 -16.71
CA LYS A 318 0.16 -4.03 -17.53
C LYS A 318 -1.16 -4.68 -17.15
N THR A 319 -1.51 -4.68 -15.86
CA THR A 319 -2.82 -5.13 -15.38
C THR A 319 -3.93 -4.25 -15.95
N ALA A 320 -3.74 -2.93 -15.96
CA ALA A 320 -4.69 -2.00 -16.58
C ALA A 320 -4.85 -2.25 -18.09
N ASP A 321 -3.75 -2.46 -18.83
CA ASP A 321 -3.79 -2.79 -20.26
C ASP A 321 -4.62 -4.06 -20.54
N ALA A 322 -4.47 -5.09 -19.71
CA ALA A 322 -5.27 -6.31 -19.79
C ALA A 322 -6.75 -6.02 -19.50
N LEU A 323 -7.04 -5.25 -18.45
CA LEU A 323 -8.42 -4.87 -18.09
C LEU A 323 -9.09 -4.02 -19.16
N LEU A 324 -8.36 -3.19 -19.91
CA LEU A 324 -8.89 -2.44 -21.06
C LEU A 324 -9.38 -3.36 -22.20
N MET A 325 -8.86 -4.59 -22.29
CA MET A 325 -9.36 -5.59 -23.24
C MET A 325 -10.64 -6.26 -22.74
N VAL A 326 -10.76 -6.47 -21.42
CA VAL A 326 -11.93 -7.08 -20.77
C VAL A 326 -13.09 -6.07 -20.66
N ARG A 327 -12.76 -4.78 -20.47
CA ARG A 327 -13.70 -3.66 -20.29
C ARG A 327 -14.69 -3.90 -19.16
N PRO A 328 -14.22 -4.00 -17.90
CA PRO A 328 -15.15 -4.01 -16.76
C PRO A 328 -15.93 -2.69 -16.70
N ASP A 329 -17.08 -2.70 -16.03
CA ASP A 329 -17.86 -1.49 -15.80
C ASP A 329 -17.19 -0.60 -14.74
N TYR A 330 -16.64 -1.24 -13.70
CA TYR A 330 -15.91 -0.57 -12.64
C TYR A 330 -14.61 -1.30 -12.28
N THR A 331 -13.57 -0.52 -12.02
CA THR A 331 -12.32 -0.99 -11.40
C THR A 331 -12.05 -0.19 -10.13
N ILE A 332 -11.91 -0.89 -9.00
CA ILE A 332 -11.37 -0.32 -7.76
C ILE A 332 -9.85 -0.41 -7.83
N TYR A 333 -9.17 0.72 -7.68
CA TYR A 333 -7.73 0.79 -7.59
C TYR A 333 -7.35 1.17 -6.16
N ASP A 334 -6.98 0.16 -5.36
CA ASP A 334 -6.52 0.38 -4.00
C ASP A 334 -5.07 0.87 -4.01
N GLU A 335 -4.80 1.93 -3.25
CA GLU A 335 -3.51 2.62 -3.13
C GLU A 335 -2.97 3.33 -4.41
N VAL A 336 -3.68 4.36 -4.89
CA VAL A 336 -3.17 5.28 -5.92
C VAL A 336 -2.22 6.30 -5.29
N ARG A 337 -0.91 6.16 -5.56
CA ARG A 337 0.12 6.94 -4.86
C ARG A 337 1.13 7.62 -5.77
N LYS A 338 1.68 6.89 -6.75
CA LYS A 338 2.73 7.36 -7.65
C LYS A 338 2.12 8.03 -8.87
N THR A 339 2.94 8.81 -9.59
CA THR A 339 2.51 9.49 -10.82
C THR A 339 1.95 8.51 -11.84
N ASN A 340 2.62 7.38 -12.05
CA ASN A 340 2.17 6.34 -12.96
C ASN A 340 0.79 5.77 -12.58
N ASP A 341 0.47 5.68 -11.29
CA ASP A 341 -0.83 5.15 -10.84
C ASP A 341 -1.97 6.11 -11.22
N PHE A 342 -1.73 7.42 -11.12
CA PHE A 342 -2.68 8.45 -11.57
C PHE A 342 -2.84 8.49 -13.09
N GLU A 343 -1.76 8.25 -13.84
CA GLU A 343 -1.81 8.13 -15.31
C GLU A 343 -2.63 6.92 -15.73
N VAL A 344 -2.37 5.75 -15.12
CA VAL A 344 -3.17 4.53 -15.32
C VAL A 344 -4.65 4.76 -14.99
N PHE A 345 -4.92 5.40 -13.84
CA PHE A 345 -6.28 5.74 -13.44
C PHE A 345 -6.98 6.62 -14.49
N ALA A 346 -6.30 7.64 -15.01
CA ALA A 346 -6.81 8.53 -16.03
C ALA A 346 -7.07 7.78 -17.35
N ASP A 347 -6.13 6.97 -17.83
CA ASP A 347 -6.25 6.23 -19.08
C ASP A 347 -7.43 5.25 -19.04
N MET A 348 -7.57 4.50 -17.95
CA MET A 348 -8.71 3.60 -17.74
C MET A 348 -10.03 4.37 -17.76
N ARG A 349 -10.08 5.51 -17.06
CA ARG A 349 -11.29 6.32 -16.97
C ARG A 349 -11.70 6.91 -18.33
N LEU A 350 -10.72 7.40 -19.10
CA LEU A 350 -10.93 7.98 -20.43
C LEU A 350 -11.30 6.91 -21.47
N ALA A 351 -10.87 5.66 -21.27
CA ALA A 351 -11.31 4.52 -22.06
C ALA A 351 -12.77 4.09 -21.76
N GLY A 352 -13.40 4.71 -20.76
CA GLY A 352 -14.80 4.48 -20.39
C GLY A 352 -15.00 3.51 -19.23
N VAL A 353 -13.95 3.09 -18.53
CA VAL A 353 -14.11 2.28 -17.30
C VAL A 353 -14.46 3.20 -16.13
N GLY A 354 -15.44 2.83 -15.31
CA GLY A 354 -15.69 3.50 -14.04
C GLY A 354 -14.54 3.24 -13.07
N MET A 355 -14.00 4.28 -12.44
CA MET A 355 -12.79 4.14 -11.63
C MET A 355 -13.05 4.61 -10.20
N ILE A 356 -12.66 3.80 -9.22
CA ILE A 356 -12.71 4.14 -7.80
C ILE A 356 -11.31 4.02 -7.23
N GLY A 357 -10.65 5.13 -6.94
CA GLY A 357 -9.25 5.17 -6.53
C GLY A 357 -9.10 5.51 -5.07
N VAL A 358 -8.33 4.73 -4.31
CA VAL A 358 -8.05 5.02 -2.91
C VAL A 358 -6.75 5.82 -2.80
N VAL A 359 -6.82 7.02 -2.22
CA VAL A 359 -5.69 7.95 -2.12
C VAL A 359 -5.47 8.37 -0.68
N HIS A 360 -4.23 8.38 -0.21
CA HIS A 360 -3.90 8.99 1.08
C HIS A 360 -3.86 10.51 0.97
N ALA A 361 -4.76 11.21 1.65
CA ALA A 361 -4.78 12.67 1.68
C ALA A 361 -5.36 13.13 3.02
N THR A 362 -4.77 14.18 3.62
CA THR A 362 -5.27 14.74 4.88
C THR A 362 -6.46 15.66 4.68
N ARG A 363 -6.70 16.14 3.46
CA ARG A 363 -7.91 16.88 3.05
C ARG A 363 -8.39 16.36 1.70
N ALA A 364 -9.70 16.46 1.44
CA ALA A 364 -10.28 15.99 0.18
C ALA A 364 -9.67 16.71 -1.06
N ILE A 365 -9.43 18.01 -0.96
CA ILE A 365 -8.88 18.82 -2.06
C ILE A 365 -7.47 18.36 -2.46
N ASP A 366 -6.68 17.87 -1.49
CA ASP A 366 -5.33 17.40 -1.74
C ASP A 366 -5.33 16.13 -2.62
N ALA A 367 -6.42 15.35 -2.62
CA ALA A 367 -6.59 14.21 -3.52
C ALA A 367 -6.69 14.65 -4.99
N LEU A 368 -7.42 15.75 -5.27
CA LEU A 368 -7.52 16.32 -6.62
C LEU A 368 -6.23 17.03 -7.04
N GLN A 369 -5.54 17.69 -6.12
CA GLN A 369 -4.25 18.32 -6.39
C GLN A 369 -3.20 17.31 -6.87
N ARG A 370 -3.33 16.02 -6.50
CA ARG A 370 -2.48 14.98 -7.06
C ARG A 370 -2.72 14.71 -8.54
N LEU A 371 -3.83 15.11 -9.14
CA LEU A 371 -3.99 15.03 -10.59
C LEU A 371 -3.36 16.23 -11.31
N VAL A 372 -3.15 17.34 -10.62
CA VAL A 372 -2.56 18.56 -11.18
C VAL A 372 -1.13 18.28 -11.65
N GLY A 373 -0.86 18.60 -12.92
CA GLY A 373 0.44 18.38 -13.55
C GLY A 373 0.68 16.94 -14.05
N ARG A 374 -0.22 16.00 -13.71
CA ARG A 374 -0.23 14.62 -14.24
C ARG A 374 -1.26 14.45 -15.34
N VAL A 375 -2.39 15.16 -15.22
CA VAL A 375 -3.46 15.22 -16.22
C VAL A 375 -3.66 16.68 -16.63
N GLU A 376 -4.06 16.89 -17.89
CA GLU A 376 -4.47 18.22 -18.36
C GLU A 376 -5.63 18.75 -17.51
N LEU A 377 -5.54 20.01 -17.06
CA LEU A 377 -6.52 20.60 -16.13
C LEU A 377 -7.97 20.42 -16.61
N GLY A 378 -8.24 20.68 -17.89
CA GLY A 378 -9.58 20.53 -18.47
C GLY A 378 -10.13 19.10 -18.48
N MET A 379 -9.27 18.10 -18.33
CA MET A 379 -9.62 16.68 -18.31
C MET A 379 -9.87 16.16 -16.90
N ILE A 380 -9.46 16.88 -15.84
CA ILE A 380 -9.63 16.43 -14.45
C ILE A 380 -11.08 16.04 -14.16
N PRO A 381 -12.13 16.83 -14.51
CA PRO A 381 -13.52 16.43 -14.20
C PRO A 381 -14.04 15.26 -15.03
N GLN A 382 -13.34 14.88 -16.12
CA GLN A 382 -13.63 13.65 -16.86
C GLN A 382 -12.96 12.43 -16.21
N VAL A 383 -11.81 12.65 -15.57
CA VAL A 383 -11.05 11.62 -14.86
C VAL A 383 -11.61 11.38 -13.45
N VAL A 384 -11.91 12.44 -12.70
CA VAL A 384 -12.50 12.40 -11.37
C VAL A 384 -13.59 13.44 -11.27
N ASP A 385 -14.83 12.98 -11.14
CA ASP A 385 -16.01 13.84 -11.00
C ASP A 385 -16.56 13.86 -9.55
N THR A 386 -16.06 12.96 -8.69
CA THR A 386 -16.50 12.82 -7.31
C THR A 386 -15.30 12.54 -6.39
N VAL A 387 -15.23 13.23 -5.26
CA VAL A 387 -14.25 12.94 -4.19
C VAL A 387 -15.00 12.65 -2.91
N VAL A 388 -14.68 11.54 -2.28
CA VAL A 388 -15.22 11.14 -0.97
C VAL A 388 -14.08 11.23 0.04
N TYR A 389 -14.27 11.98 1.11
CA TYR A 389 -13.32 12.10 2.20
C TYR A 389 -13.81 11.26 3.39
N ILE A 390 -12.96 10.34 3.81
CA ILE A 390 -13.22 9.43 4.92
C ILE A 390 -12.40 9.86 6.13
N GLU A 391 -13.08 10.05 7.25
CA GLU A 391 -12.47 10.37 8.53
C GLU A 391 -13.06 9.46 9.62
N ALA A 392 -12.18 8.88 10.45
CA ALA A 392 -12.56 7.99 11.54
C ALA A 392 -13.53 6.84 11.17
N GLY A 393 -13.51 6.36 9.93
CA GLY A 393 -14.38 5.30 9.44
C GLY A 393 -15.73 5.77 8.91
N GLU A 394 -15.98 7.08 8.84
CA GLU A 394 -17.23 7.68 8.37
C GLU A 394 -16.99 8.55 7.11
N VAL A 395 -18.03 8.76 6.31
CA VAL A 395 -18.00 9.71 5.19
C VAL A 395 -18.19 11.11 5.76
N ASP A 396 -17.10 11.87 5.88
CA ASP A 396 -17.14 13.23 6.41
C ASP A 396 -17.63 14.23 5.34
N THR A 397 -16.99 14.23 4.15
CA THR A 397 -17.31 15.18 3.09
C THR A 397 -17.33 14.52 1.72
N VAL A 398 -18.30 14.89 0.88
CA VAL A 398 -18.36 14.51 -0.54
C VAL A 398 -18.31 15.76 -1.41
N TYR A 399 -17.41 15.76 -2.40
CA TYR A 399 -17.27 16.85 -3.35
C TYR A 399 -17.65 16.44 -4.78
N ASP A 400 -18.38 17.35 -5.43
CA ASP A 400 -18.64 17.39 -6.85
C ASP A 400 -17.55 18.17 -7.58
N VAL A 401 -17.00 17.59 -8.64
CA VAL A 401 -15.96 18.23 -9.46
C VAL A 401 -16.52 18.47 -10.86
N LYS A 402 -16.62 19.74 -11.27
CA LYS A 402 -17.20 20.14 -12.56
C LYS A 402 -16.38 21.23 -13.22
N THR A 403 -16.36 21.25 -14.55
CA THR A 403 -15.79 22.36 -15.32
C THR A 403 -16.85 23.43 -15.53
N GLU A 404 -16.52 24.68 -15.22
CA GLU A 404 -17.32 25.85 -15.57
C GLU A 404 -16.47 26.85 -16.35
N VAL A 405 -17.09 27.62 -17.24
CA VAL A 405 -16.44 28.76 -17.90
C VAL A 405 -16.96 30.03 -17.25
N LYS A 406 -16.13 30.63 -16.39
CA LYS A 406 -16.48 31.84 -15.65
C LYS A 406 -15.24 32.70 -15.39
N VAL A 407 -15.44 33.86 -14.79
CA VAL A 407 -14.35 34.65 -14.19
C VAL A 407 -14.00 33.97 -12.85
N PRO A 408 -12.76 33.49 -12.67
CA PRO A 408 -12.33 32.88 -11.42
C PRO A 408 -12.46 33.80 -10.22
N ALA A 409 -12.66 33.22 -9.03
CA ALA A 409 -12.71 33.98 -7.79
C ALA A 409 -11.38 34.71 -7.52
N GLY A 410 -11.47 35.98 -7.14
CA GLY A 410 -10.30 36.85 -6.95
C GLY A 410 -9.81 37.55 -8.23
N LEU A 411 -10.45 37.30 -9.38
CA LEU A 411 -10.24 38.06 -10.62
C LEU A 411 -11.42 39.02 -10.88
N THR A 412 -11.18 40.05 -11.68
CA THR A 412 -12.19 41.08 -11.99
C THR A 412 -12.89 40.78 -13.31
N GLU A 413 -14.05 41.39 -13.58
CA GLU A 413 -14.78 41.18 -14.85
C GLU A 413 -14.01 41.64 -16.10
N GLU A 414 -12.95 42.44 -15.94
CA GLU A 414 -12.05 42.79 -17.05
C GLU A 414 -11.22 41.59 -17.52
N ASP A 415 -11.12 40.54 -16.68
CA ASP A 415 -10.48 39.27 -17.01
C ASP A 415 -11.40 38.36 -17.82
N LEU A 416 -10.86 37.82 -18.91
CA LEU A 416 -11.62 36.92 -19.77
C LEU A 416 -11.99 35.64 -19.01
N ALA A 417 -13.27 35.27 -19.15
CA ALA A 417 -13.81 34.00 -18.68
C ALA A 417 -12.98 32.85 -19.24
N ARG A 418 -12.63 31.90 -18.37
CA ARG A 418 -11.77 30.76 -18.68
C ARG A 418 -12.33 29.48 -18.04
N PRO A 419 -11.91 28.31 -18.50
CA PRO A 419 -12.24 27.06 -17.83
C PRO A 419 -11.68 27.05 -16.40
N VAL A 420 -12.57 26.83 -15.44
CA VAL A 420 -12.27 26.66 -14.01
C VAL A 420 -12.86 25.33 -13.58
N ILE A 421 -12.10 24.55 -12.82
CA ILE A 421 -12.65 23.40 -12.11
C ILE A 421 -13.26 23.94 -10.82
N GLN A 422 -14.56 23.80 -10.69
CA GLN A 422 -15.28 24.14 -9.47
C GLN A 422 -15.47 22.87 -8.64
N ILE A 423 -15.08 22.94 -7.36
CA ILE A 423 -15.27 21.88 -6.38
C ILE A 423 -16.39 22.33 -5.44
N THR A 424 -17.50 21.59 -5.47
CA THR A 424 -18.74 21.93 -4.77
C THR A 424 -19.01 20.89 -3.71
N ASN A 425 -19.29 21.31 -2.47
CA ASN A 425 -19.74 20.38 -1.45
C ASN A 425 -21.09 19.80 -1.88
N PHE A 426 -21.16 18.47 -1.98
CA PHE A 426 -22.30 17.78 -2.54
C PHE A 426 -23.55 17.91 -1.65
N GLN A 427 -23.38 17.94 -0.32
CA GLN A 427 -24.47 18.06 0.64
C GLN A 427 -25.09 19.45 0.60
N THR A 428 -24.27 20.50 0.56
CA THR A 428 -24.74 21.90 0.62
C THR A 428 -25.05 22.48 -0.76
N GLY A 429 -24.46 21.92 -1.82
CA GLY A 429 -24.49 22.48 -3.16
C GLY A 429 -23.67 23.77 -3.32
N GLU A 430 -22.85 24.12 -2.32
CA GLU A 430 -22.06 25.35 -2.33
C GLU A 430 -20.64 25.11 -2.85
N PRO A 431 -20.11 25.97 -3.73
CA PRO A 431 -18.75 25.87 -4.21
C PRO A 431 -17.77 26.28 -3.11
N GLU A 432 -16.77 25.45 -2.85
CA GLU A 432 -15.80 25.66 -1.76
C GLU A 432 -14.38 25.89 -2.27
N TYR A 433 -14.05 25.36 -3.45
CA TYR A 433 -12.75 25.59 -4.08
C TYR A 433 -12.88 25.80 -5.59
N GLU A 434 -11.91 26.53 -6.14
CA GLU A 434 -11.66 26.65 -7.58
C GLU A 434 -10.24 26.24 -7.91
N ILE A 435 -10.07 25.48 -8.99
CA ILE A 435 -8.76 25.19 -9.57
C ILE A 435 -8.73 25.76 -10.99
N TYR A 436 -7.78 26.64 -11.26
CA TYR A 436 -7.61 27.25 -12.58
C TYR A 436 -6.15 27.58 -12.86
N THR A 437 -5.86 27.86 -14.13
CA THR A 437 -4.53 28.30 -14.54
C THR A 437 -4.43 29.83 -14.41
N PHE A 438 -3.44 30.28 -13.64
CA PHE A 438 -3.03 31.67 -13.52
C PHE A 438 -1.54 31.76 -13.89
N ASN A 439 -1.19 32.61 -14.86
CA ASN A 439 0.19 32.81 -15.33
C ASN A 439 0.97 31.51 -15.58
N ARG A 440 0.33 30.55 -16.26
CA ARG A 440 0.88 29.22 -16.62
C ARG A 440 1.13 28.28 -15.43
N GLN A 441 0.72 28.66 -14.23
CA GLN A 441 0.69 27.81 -13.04
C GLN A 441 -0.74 27.42 -12.69
N VAL A 442 -0.93 26.24 -12.12
CA VAL A 442 -2.24 25.80 -11.63
C VAL A 442 -2.35 26.20 -10.17
N VAL A 443 -3.37 26.98 -9.84
CA VAL A 443 -3.64 27.43 -8.47
C VAL A 443 -4.95 26.84 -7.98
N THR A 444 -5.00 26.51 -6.69
CA THR A 444 -6.23 26.11 -5.98
C THR A 444 -6.61 27.23 -5.02
N VAL A 445 -7.81 27.76 -5.16
CA VAL A 445 -8.30 28.91 -4.38
C VAL A 445 -9.51 28.47 -3.56
N PRO A 446 -9.47 28.58 -2.22
CA PRO A 446 -10.65 28.40 -1.38
C PRO A 446 -11.59 29.60 -1.55
N LEU A 447 -12.90 29.32 -1.59
CA LEU A 447 -13.96 30.33 -1.74
C LEU A 447 -14.56 30.78 -0.41
N LYS A 448 -14.31 30.01 0.65
CA LYS A 448 -14.69 30.30 2.03
C LYS A 448 -13.43 30.44 2.88
N ASP A 449 -13.44 31.39 3.82
CA ASP A 449 -12.44 31.45 4.89
C ASP A 449 -12.74 30.38 5.97
N GLU A 450 -11.79 30.11 6.88
CA GLU A 450 -11.92 29.10 7.95
C GLU A 450 -13.17 29.28 8.85
N ASP A 451 -13.73 30.50 8.89
CA ASP A 451 -14.95 30.87 9.63
C ASP A 451 -16.24 30.85 8.78
N GLY A 452 -16.21 30.34 7.53
CA GLY A 452 -17.39 30.20 6.67
C GLY A 452 -17.92 31.51 6.05
N GLY A 453 -17.15 32.60 6.12
CA GLY A 453 -17.44 33.85 5.39
C GLY A 453 -16.96 33.81 3.93
N PRO A 454 -17.52 34.66 3.04
CA PRO A 454 -16.96 34.84 1.70
C PRO A 454 -15.52 35.35 1.83
N ALA A 455 -14.58 34.67 1.19
CA ALA A 455 -13.17 35.07 1.17
C ALA A 455 -13.07 36.52 0.66
N ASN A 456 -12.78 37.46 1.55
CA ASN A 456 -12.56 38.85 1.15
C ASN A 456 -11.31 38.93 0.28
N GLU A 457 -11.33 39.81 -0.73
CA GLU A 457 -10.25 40.10 -1.68
C GLU A 457 -8.84 39.86 -1.08
N SER A 458 -8.07 38.99 -1.74
CA SER A 458 -6.59 38.80 -1.67
C SER A 458 -6.07 37.37 -1.44
N GLY A 459 -6.84 36.30 -1.65
CA GLY A 459 -6.24 34.94 -1.70
C GLY A 459 -5.18 34.84 -2.82
N VAL A 460 -5.57 35.24 -4.03
CA VAL A 460 -4.71 35.29 -5.22
C VAL A 460 -3.63 36.35 -5.09
N ASP A 461 -3.97 37.56 -4.66
CA ASP A 461 -3.00 38.66 -4.49
C ASP A 461 -1.93 38.32 -3.44
N ARG A 462 -2.30 37.62 -2.37
CA ARG A 462 -1.35 37.17 -1.33
C ARG A 462 -0.40 36.10 -1.87
N ILE A 463 -0.93 35.13 -2.63
CA ILE A 463 -0.12 34.08 -3.26
C ILE A 463 0.82 34.70 -4.31
N ALA A 464 0.31 35.56 -5.19
CA ALA A 464 1.11 36.26 -6.19
C ALA A 464 2.18 37.14 -5.54
N LYS A 465 1.83 37.88 -4.47
CA LYS A 465 2.77 38.71 -3.72
C LYS A 465 3.88 37.86 -3.08
N GLN A 466 3.53 36.76 -2.42
CA GLN A 466 4.50 35.88 -1.75
C GLN A 466 5.46 35.22 -2.74
N GLU A 467 4.98 34.80 -3.91
CA GLU A 467 5.85 34.19 -4.94
C GLU A 467 6.78 35.20 -5.61
N ILE A 468 6.30 36.41 -5.94
CA ILE A 468 7.17 37.49 -6.45
C ILE A 468 8.23 37.84 -5.39
N GLU A 469 7.83 37.95 -4.12
CA GLU A 469 8.75 38.24 -3.02
C GLU A 469 9.80 37.14 -2.87
N ARG A 470 9.42 35.86 -2.97
CA ARG A 470 10.33 34.71 -2.90
C ARG A 470 11.33 34.69 -4.05
N GLU A 471 10.88 34.84 -5.29
CA GLU A 471 11.76 34.84 -6.47
C GLU A 471 12.73 36.03 -6.45
N ILE A 472 12.28 37.23 -6.07
CA ILE A 472 13.15 38.40 -6.01
C ILE A 472 14.11 38.32 -4.80
N ARG A 473 13.66 37.80 -3.64
CA ARG A 473 14.53 37.57 -2.48
C ARG A 473 15.64 36.56 -2.77
N SER A 474 15.45 35.65 -3.73
CA SER A 474 16.53 34.74 -4.16
C SER A 474 17.70 35.44 -4.87
N ILE A 475 17.50 36.68 -5.34
CA ILE A 475 18.50 37.47 -6.09
C ILE A 475 18.82 38.85 -5.47
N ALA A 476 18.07 39.29 -4.45
CA ALA A 476 18.31 40.47 -3.63
C ALA A 476 18.91 40.07 -2.26
N HIS A 477 19.77 40.91 -1.68
CA HIS A 477 20.40 40.64 -0.37
C HIS A 477 19.62 41.26 0.79
N GLY A 478 18.86 42.34 0.52
CA GLY A 478 18.09 43.10 1.48
C GLY A 478 16.61 42.73 1.53
N TYR A 479 15.86 43.57 2.25
CA TYR A 479 14.41 43.42 2.36
C TYR A 479 13.73 43.76 1.03
N VAL A 480 12.71 42.99 0.68
CA VAL A 480 11.95 43.13 -0.57
C VAL A 480 10.50 43.39 -0.21
N ASP A 481 9.95 44.49 -0.71
CA ASP A 481 8.52 44.79 -0.61
C ASP A 481 7.90 44.68 -2.01
N VAL A 482 6.74 44.06 -2.10
CA VAL A 482 6.02 43.91 -3.36
C VAL A 482 4.65 44.58 -3.27
N GLU A 483 4.39 45.48 -4.21
CA GLU A 483 3.08 46.10 -4.43
C GLU A 483 2.54 45.68 -5.80
N LEU A 484 1.42 44.95 -5.81
CA LEU A 484 0.73 44.59 -7.04
C LEU A 484 0.02 45.83 -7.62
N LYS A 485 0.26 46.12 -8.90
CA LYS A 485 -0.40 47.18 -9.67
C LYS A 485 -1.28 46.53 -10.73
N GLY A 486 -2.31 45.82 -10.29
CA GLY A 486 -3.11 44.94 -11.13
C GLY A 486 -2.49 43.54 -11.21
N GLN A 487 -2.97 42.72 -12.15
CA GLN A 487 -2.68 41.27 -12.19
C GLN A 487 -1.44 40.90 -13.00
N ASP A 488 -1.08 41.75 -13.98
CA ASP A 488 0.05 41.52 -14.88
C ASP A 488 1.24 42.44 -14.58
N LYS A 489 1.15 43.29 -13.54
CA LYS A 489 2.18 44.25 -13.20
C LYS A 489 2.41 44.37 -11.71
N ALA A 490 3.66 44.27 -11.30
CA ALA A 490 4.09 44.47 -9.91
C ALA A 490 5.14 45.58 -9.83
N VAL A 491 5.13 46.34 -8.74
CA VAL A 491 6.22 47.22 -8.34
C VAL A 491 6.95 46.53 -7.20
N VAL A 492 8.24 46.30 -7.38
CA VAL A 492 9.08 45.63 -6.38
C VAL A 492 10.09 46.63 -5.83
N TYR A 493 10.04 46.85 -4.54
CA TYR A 493 10.88 47.77 -3.80
C TYR A 493 12.03 47.00 -3.16
N VAL A 494 13.26 47.41 -3.47
CA VAL A 494 14.50 46.81 -2.99
C VAL A 494 15.47 47.89 -2.47
N GLU A 495 16.52 47.48 -1.77
CA GLU A 495 17.59 48.38 -1.36
C GLU A 495 18.35 48.94 -2.58
N GLU A 496 18.92 50.14 -2.46
CA GLU A 496 19.64 50.80 -3.56
C GLU A 496 20.80 49.93 -4.10
N ASP A 497 21.48 49.20 -3.19
CA ASP A 497 22.57 48.28 -3.51
C ASP A 497 22.10 47.02 -4.26
N ASP A 498 20.81 46.67 -4.19
CA ASP A 498 20.22 45.47 -4.79
C ASP A 498 19.59 45.68 -6.17
N ILE A 499 19.37 46.93 -6.62
CA ILE A 499 18.79 47.19 -7.95
C ILE A 499 19.62 46.52 -9.05
N SER A 500 20.95 46.63 -8.96
CA SER A 500 21.86 46.10 -9.99
C SER A 500 21.91 44.57 -9.99
N SER A 501 21.77 43.91 -8.84
CA SER A 501 21.78 42.45 -8.73
C SER A 501 20.49 41.82 -9.23
N VAL A 502 19.35 42.45 -8.90
CA VAL A 502 17.99 42.05 -9.27
C VAL A 502 17.74 42.23 -10.77
N ILE A 503 18.07 43.40 -11.34
CA ILE A 503 17.89 43.65 -12.77
C ILE A 503 18.89 42.83 -13.61
N GLY A 504 20.12 42.69 -13.14
CA GLY A 504 21.19 42.00 -13.86
C GLY A 504 21.71 42.76 -15.08
N LYS A 505 22.76 42.23 -15.72
CA LYS A 505 23.41 42.90 -16.87
C LYS A 505 22.43 43.02 -18.04
N GLY A 506 22.04 44.25 -18.36
CA GLY A 506 21.13 44.55 -19.48
C GLY A 506 19.69 44.10 -19.25
N GLY A 507 19.26 43.88 -18.00
CA GLY A 507 17.90 43.44 -17.67
C GLY A 507 17.67 41.93 -17.73
N GLY A 508 18.67 41.14 -18.08
CA GLY A 508 18.48 39.70 -18.32
C GLY A 508 17.90 38.92 -17.13
N ARG A 509 18.31 39.25 -15.88
CA ARG A 509 17.84 38.51 -14.70
C ARG A 509 16.39 38.82 -14.37
N ILE A 510 16.01 40.09 -14.39
CA ILE A 510 14.62 40.46 -14.12
C ILE A 510 13.72 39.92 -15.23
N THR A 511 14.14 39.99 -16.49
CA THR A 511 13.38 39.40 -17.60
C THR A 511 13.23 37.87 -17.49
N ASP A 512 14.22 37.16 -16.97
CA ASP A 512 14.09 35.71 -16.70
C ASP A 512 13.05 35.42 -15.60
N VAL A 513 12.98 36.27 -14.56
CA VAL A 513 11.98 36.20 -13.49
C VAL A 513 10.59 36.57 -14.02
N GLU A 514 10.47 37.65 -14.79
CA GLU A 514 9.23 38.08 -15.47
C GLU A 514 8.70 36.98 -16.40
N ASN A 515 9.56 36.31 -17.17
CA ASN A 515 9.15 35.21 -18.06
C ASN A 515 8.66 33.97 -17.30
N ARG A 516 9.19 33.71 -16.09
CA ARG A 516 8.80 32.58 -15.25
C ARG A 516 7.49 32.85 -14.53
N LEU A 517 7.33 34.07 -14.03
CA LEU A 517 6.16 34.51 -13.26
C LEU A 517 5.01 35.05 -14.15
N GLY A 518 5.30 35.40 -15.40
CA GLY A 518 4.34 35.96 -16.35
C GLY A 518 3.82 37.35 -16.00
N ILE A 519 4.58 38.14 -15.22
CA ILE A 519 4.22 39.47 -14.71
C ILE A 519 5.33 40.47 -15.08
N ASP A 520 4.98 41.69 -15.48
CA ASP A 520 5.90 42.81 -15.66
C ASP A 520 6.31 43.39 -14.29
N ILE A 521 7.62 43.44 -14.01
CA ILE A 521 8.15 43.86 -12.71
C ILE A 521 8.89 45.20 -12.83
N ASP A 522 8.33 46.23 -12.20
CA ASP A 522 8.98 47.55 -12.07
C ASP A 522 9.80 47.60 -10.77
N VAL A 523 11.13 47.56 -10.88
CA VAL A 523 12.04 47.55 -9.72
C VAL A 523 12.37 48.99 -9.30
N ARG A 524 12.12 49.32 -8.03
CA ARG A 524 12.31 50.66 -7.44
C ARG A 524 13.03 50.60 -6.09
N THR A 525 13.50 51.75 -5.60
CA THR A 525 14.06 51.81 -4.24
C THR A 525 12.96 51.95 -3.19
N HIS A 526 13.23 51.50 -1.96
CA HIS A 526 12.32 51.70 -0.82
C HIS A 526 11.97 53.17 -0.56
N ASP A 527 12.86 54.12 -0.89
CA ASP A 527 12.58 55.56 -0.78
C ASP A 527 11.47 56.04 -1.73
N GLU A 528 11.20 55.29 -2.80
CA GLU A 528 10.14 55.54 -3.78
C GLU A 528 8.83 54.83 -3.43
N ASN A 529 8.81 54.08 -2.31
CA ASN A 529 7.62 53.40 -1.82
C ASN A 529 6.70 54.42 -1.12
N PRO A 530 5.49 54.69 -1.64
CA PRO A 530 4.56 55.65 -1.04
C PRO A 530 4.08 55.26 0.36
N ASN A 531 4.33 54.02 0.79
CA ASN A 531 4.02 53.52 2.13
C ASN A 531 5.23 53.58 3.09
N TYR A 532 6.44 53.89 2.61
CA TYR A 532 7.65 53.99 3.40
C TYR A 532 7.84 55.43 3.92
N GLY A 533 7.09 55.78 4.96
CA GLY A 533 7.12 57.14 5.52
C GLY A 533 6.11 57.47 6.62
N ALA A 534 5.19 56.56 6.97
CA ALA A 534 4.27 56.76 8.08
C ALA A 534 4.88 56.30 9.42
N GLY A 535 6.02 56.87 9.81
CA GLY A 535 6.65 56.47 11.07
C GLY A 535 8.02 57.06 11.37
N GLY A 536 8.23 58.36 11.22
CA GLY A 536 9.53 58.93 11.59
C GLY A 536 9.63 60.46 11.62
N GLY A 537 9.32 61.05 12.78
CA GLY A 537 10.15 62.15 13.31
C GLY A 537 9.45 63.46 13.69
N ALA A 538 9.42 63.78 14.99
CA ALA A 538 9.90 65.08 15.52
C ALA A 538 9.91 65.14 17.06
N GLY A 539 11.12 65.14 17.64
CA GLY A 539 11.58 66.12 18.63
C GLY A 539 11.16 66.04 20.10
N GLY A 540 12.16 65.97 21.00
CA GLY A 540 12.02 66.51 22.37
C GLY A 540 12.96 65.92 23.42
N ALA A 541 14.07 66.60 23.71
CA ALA A 541 14.96 66.28 24.82
C ALA A 541 14.34 66.66 26.19
N SER A 542 14.36 65.74 27.17
CA SER A 542 14.63 66.09 28.58
C SER A 542 14.87 64.87 29.49
N ALA A 543 16.01 64.94 30.18
CA ALA A 543 16.38 64.47 31.51
C ALA A 543 15.55 63.39 32.27
N ASN A 544 16.28 62.31 32.63
CA ASN A 544 16.51 61.77 33.97
C ASN A 544 15.36 61.06 34.74
N GLY A 545 15.62 59.80 35.11
CA GLY A 545 14.93 59.12 36.22
C GLY A 545 14.71 57.63 35.96
N GLY A 546 15.41 56.77 36.69
CA GLY A 546 15.39 55.31 36.52
C GLY A 546 14.16 54.61 37.08
N GLY A 547 14.06 53.31 36.80
CA GLY A 547 13.06 52.43 37.42
C GLY A 547 12.65 51.28 36.51
N SER A 548 13.31 50.15 36.72
CA SER A 548 13.03 48.79 36.22
C SER A 548 11.57 48.37 36.04
N GLY A 549 11.30 47.58 35.00
CA GLY A 549 10.44 46.39 35.10
C GLY A 549 9.36 46.24 34.03
N GLY A 550 9.51 45.25 33.15
CA GLY A 550 8.39 44.55 32.50
C GLY A 550 8.12 44.87 31.03
N GLY A 551 9.02 44.45 30.13
CA GLY A 551 8.71 44.37 28.70
C GLY A 551 8.12 43.00 28.36
N SER A 552 6.85 42.96 27.93
CA SER A 552 6.27 41.81 27.25
C SER A 552 6.47 41.99 25.74
N SER A 553 7.52 41.37 25.21
CA SER A 553 7.72 41.19 23.77
C SER A 553 7.00 39.93 23.32
N GLY A 554 6.00 40.06 22.45
CA GLY A 554 5.54 38.96 21.61
C GLY A 554 6.62 38.68 20.58
N GLY A 555 7.40 37.62 20.79
CA GLY A 555 8.48 37.19 19.90
C GLY A 555 7.99 36.08 18.98
N SER A 556 8.23 36.25 17.68
CA SER A 556 8.41 35.15 16.73
C SER A 556 9.50 34.22 17.28
N GLN A 557 9.20 32.93 17.46
CA GLN A 557 10.19 31.97 17.95
C GLN A 557 11.33 31.84 16.94
N ALA A 558 12.54 32.21 17.35
CA ALA A 558 13.74 32.04 16.55
C ALA A 558 14.18 30.57 16.60
N GLY A 559 14.31 29.92 15.45
CA GLY A 559 14.81 28.55 15.33
C GLY A 559 16.22 28.39 15.92
N GLN A 560 16.48 27.23 16.51
CA GLN A 560 17.78 26.87 17.09
C GLN A 560 18.75 26.44 15.99
N MET A 561 19.89 27.12 15.84
CA MET A 561 20.94 26.69 14.91
C MET A 561 21.70 25.48 15.48
N VAL A 562 21.89 24.46 14.65
CA VAL A 562 22.52 23.19 15.02
C VAL A 562 23.59 22.80 14.01
N GLN A 563 24.58 22.02 14.46
CA GLN A 563 25.65 21.51 13.60
C GLN A 563 25.48 19.98 13.48
N PRO A 564 25.03 19.47 12.33
CA PRO A 564 24.91 18.03 12.14
C PRO A 564 26.27 17.32 12.11
N GLU A 565 26.33 16.12 12.68
CA GLU A 565 27.50 15.24 12.66
C GLU A 565 27.27 14.05 11.73
N ILE A 566 28.18 13.85 10.77
CA ILE A 566 28.10 12.74 9.80
C ILE A 566 28.86 11.53 10.35
N THR A 567 28.17 10.40 10.48
CA THR A 567 28.76 9.11 10.85
C THR A 567 28.81 8.14 9.65
N SER A 568 29.29 6.92 9.86
CA SER A 568 29.32 5.90 8.80
C SER A 568 27.92 5.40 8.39
N ARG A 569 26.90 5.54 9.25
CA ARG A 569 25.55 5.00 9.03
C ARG A 569 24.42 6.05 9.12
N HIS A 570 24.63 7.14 9.87
CA HIS A 570 23.61 8.16 10.11
C HIS A 570 24.20 9.58 10.05
N ILE A 571 23.36 10.57 9.78
CA ILE A 571 23.63 11.97 10.08
C ILE A 571 22.87 12.30 11.36
N VAL A 572 23.60 12.73 12.38
CA VAL A 572 23.07 12.99 13.73
C VAL A 572 22.96 14.50 13.91
N ILE A 573 21.75 14.97 14.21
CA ILE A 573 21.47 16.38 14.46
C ILE A 573 21.22 16.54 15.97
N PRO A 574 22.12 17.15 16.73
CA PRO A 574 21.92 17.39 18.16
C PRO A 574 20.86 18.47 18.37
N VAL A 575 19.93 18.25 19.30
CA VAL A 575 18.85 19.18 19.63
C VAL A 575 18.91 19.49 21.13
N ASP A 576 19.05 20.77 21.50
CA ASP A 576 19.04 21.14 22.92
C ASP A 576 17.58 21.33 23.38
N GLY A 577 17.02 20.28 23.98
CA GLY A 577 15.63 20.28 24.47
C GLY A 577 14.65 19.62 23.49
N ASN A 578 13.35 19.88 23.69
CA ASN A 578 12.25 19.40 22.83
C ASN A 578 12.14 17.85 22.72
N HIS A 579 12.49 17.12 23.79
CA HIS A 579 12.45 15.65 23.79
C HIS A 579 11.04 15.10 23.54
N GLY A 580 10.88 14.30 22.48
CA GLY A 580 9.59 13.73 22.09
C GLY A 580 8.67 14.71 21.36
N GLU A 581 9.11 15.94 21.10
CA GLU A 581 8.38 16.92 20.31
C GLU A 581 8.77 16.80 18.84
N THR A 582 7.81 17.14 17.98
CA THR A 582 8.00 17.22 16.54
C THR A 582 8.60 18.59 16.20
N VAL A 583 9.67 18.58 15.42
CA VAL A 583 10.40 19.78 15.02
C VAL A 583 10.67 19.78 13.53
N GLU A 584 10.68 20.97 12.94
CA GLU A 584 11.09 21.18 11.56
C GLU A 584 12.60 21.41 11.49
N VAL A 585 13.26 20.68 10.59
CA VAL A 585 14.67 20.91 10.26
C VAL A 585 14.74 21.71 8.97
N GLN A 586 15.43 22.84 9.02
CA GLN A 586 15.60 23.77 7.93
C GLN A 586 17.09 23.96 7.62
N ALA A 587 17.44 24.24 6.36
CA ALA A 587 18.79 24.65 5.96
C ALA A 587 18.71 25.99 5.22
N ALA A 588 19.53 26.96 5.64
CA ALA A 588 19.48 28.35 5.15
C ALA A 588 18.09 29.02 5.24
N GLY A 589 17.21 28.52 6.13
CA GLY A 589 15.83 28.99 6.30
C GLY A 589 14.79 28.28 5.42
N ASP A 590 15.20 27.36 4.55
CA ASP A 590 14.30 26.51 3.76
C ASP A 590 14.01 25.20 4.50
N TYR A 591 12.75 24.77 4.50
CA TYR A 591 12.33 23.49 5.06
C TYR A 591 13.00 22.30 4.36
N LEU A 592 13.59 21.39 5.14
CA LEU A 592 14.08 20.10 4.64
C LEU A 592 13.12 18.97 4.99
N PHE A 593 12.84 18.78 6.28
CA PHE A 593 11.97 17.71 6.75
C PHE A 593 11.51 17.94 8.19
N THR A 594 10.50 17.20 8.61
CA THR A 594 9.98 17.19 9.98
C THR A 594 10.42 15.90 10.68
N ALA A 595 10.89 15.99 11.92
CA ALA A 595 11.28 14.82 12.70
C ALA A 595 10.94 14.97 14.17
N THR A 596 10.76 13.84 14.85
CA THR A 596 10.56 13.82 16.30
C THR A 596 11.91 13.65 17.00
N VAL A 597 12.19 14.52 17.97
CA VAL A 597 13.44 14.47 18.73
C VAL A 597 13.44 13.23 19.63
N SER A 598 14.49 12.41 19.53
CA SER A 598 14.61 11.21 20.36
C SER A 598 14.75 11.57 21.85
N ARG A 599 14.52 10.59 22.74
CA ARG A 599 14.76 10.74 24.19
C ARG A 599 16.22 11.11 24.53
N GLY A 600 17.15 10.87 23.60
CA GLY A 600 18.56 11.25 23.70
C GLY A 600 18.86 12.71 23.35
N GLY A 601 17.88 13.49 22.86
CA GLY A 601 18.09 14.88 22.44
C GLY A 601 18.74 15.00 21.06
N GLU A 602 18.45 14.06 20.17
CA GLU A 602 19.02 14.04 18.82
C GLU A 602 18.02 13.51 17.80
N ILE A 603 18.18 13.95 16.55
CA ILE A 603 17.50 13.43 15.37
C ILE A 603 18.53 12.63 14.56
N GLN A 604 18.19 11.39 14.22
CA GLN A 604 19.06 10.52 13.42
C GLN A 604 18.45 10.30 12.04
N VAL A 605 19.18 10.66 10.98
CA VAL A 605 18.78 10.42 9.59
C VAL A 605 19.68 9.34 8.99
N SER A 606 19.11 8.21 8.56
CA SER A 606 19.88 7.13 7.94
C SER A 606 20.50 7.56 6.60
N ARG A 607 21.80 7.31 6.44
CA ARG A 607 22.52 7.63 5.20
C ARG A 607 22.00 6.76 4.05
N GLY A 608 21.85 7.35 2.87
CA GLY A 608 21.24 6.71 1.69
C GLY A 608 19.74 6.99 1.52
N SER A 609 19.12 7.73 2.44
CA SER A 609 17.79 8.31 2.23
C SER A 609 17.89 9.61 1.43
N ALA A 610 16.83 9.96 0.69
CA ALA A 610 16.77 11.24 -0.04
C ALA A 610 16.99 12.45 0.89
N ILE A 611 16.48 12.37 2.12
CA ILE A 611 16.65 13.39 3.17
C ILE A 611 18.13 13.50 3.58
N ALA A 612 18.84 12.38 3.75
CA ALA A 612 20.26 12.40 4.05
C ALA A 612 21.10 13.02 2.93
N GLU A 613 20.75 12.77 1.66
CA GLU A 613 21.44 13.39 0.52
C GLU A 613 21.25 14.91 0.49
N GLU A 614 20.06 15.40 0.79
CA GLU A 614 19.79 16.84 0.86
C GLU A 614 20.51 17.51 2.02
N LEU A 615 20.53 16.86 3.19
CA LEU A 615 21.25 17.35 4.36
C LEU A 615 22.78 17.34 4.13
N GLU A 616 23.34 16.32 3.49
CA GLU A 616 24.76 16.29 3.09
C GLU A 616 25.10 17.42 2.11
N ARG A 617 24.24 17.68 1.11
CA ARG A 617 24.42 18.82 0.19
C ARG A 617 24.35 20.17 0.89
N ALA A 618 23.49 20.32 1.89
CA ALA A 618 23.41 21.54 2.71
C ALA A 618 24.68 21.74 3.55
N ILE A 619 25.19 20.67 4.17
CA ILE A 619 26.45 20.68 4.94
C ILE A 619 27.65 21.00 4.03
N ASP A 620 27.72 20.41 2.84
CA ASP A 620 28.78 20.67 1.86
C ASP A 620 28.77 22.12 1.35
N ARG A 621 27.57 22.72 1.21
CA ARG A 621 27.39 24.14 0.90
C ARG A 621 27.65 25.08 2.07
N LYS A 622 27.87 24.54 3.27
CA LYS A 622 28.01 25.27 4.55
C LYS A 622 26.78 26.08 4.91
N ASP A 623 25.60 25.60 4.53
CA ASP A 623 24.33 26.21 4.89
C ASP A 623 24.09 26.05 6.39
N SER A 624 23.48 27.04 7.03
CA SER A 624 23.12 26.96 8.45
C SER A 624 21.92 26.04 8.63
N VAL A 625 22.08 24.96 9.38
CA VAL A 625 20.96 24.06 9.73
C VAL A 625 20.30 24.58 11.00
N THR A 626 18.99 24.77 10.96
CA THR A 626 18.19 25.30 12.07
C THR A 626 17.01 24.38 12.36
N ILE A 627 16.67 24.25 13.64
CA ILE A 627 15.53 23.48 14.13
C ILE A 627 14.48 24.47 14.63
N VAL A 628 13.27 24.36 14.13
CA VAL A 628 12.13 25.17 14.55
C VAL A 628 11.11 24.23 15.20
N PRO A 629 10.57 24.54 16.39
CA PRO A 629 9.44 23.79 16.92
C PRO A 629 8.27 23.81 15.93
N SER A 630 7.70 22.64 15.61
CA SER A 630 6.53 22.52 14.72
C SER A 630 5.25 22.97 15.41
#